data_AF-A0A8T0HD64-F1
#
_entry.id   AF-A0A8T0HD64-F1
#
_cell.length_a   1.000
_cell.length_b   1.000
_cell.length_c   1.000
_cell.angle_alpha   90.00
_cell.angle_beta   90.00
_cell.angle_gamma   90.00
#
_symmetry.space_group_name_H-M   'P 1'
#
loop_
_entity.id
_entity.type
_entity.pdbx_description
1 polymer ?
#
loop_
_entity_poly.entity_id
_entity_poly.type
_entity_poly.pdbx_seq_one_letter_code
_entity_poly.pdbx_strand_id
1 'polypeptide(L)'
;MEPAEGFDCYGYAAHDSKGVLVPFKFKRRNSGPEDVVFRVTHCGVCYAEVIWTKNFHGDVMYPVVPGHEIVGLVTEVGSNVSKYKVGDRVGMGCTAMTCQQCESCKDGIELCTNHPTRCFNDKDVDGTITRGGFSNLMQADQRYVVKIPDSLPSDLAAPLLCAGITVYTPMIRHGMNQPGKKLGVIGLGGVGHMAVKFGKAFGLHVTVFSTSVSKKEEALGVLGADAFLVSKDEEAMKALANTLDFVINAAAAEVPLDPYLVALKPHGILVLVGDAVELKFCPFNLFNSMFSSADVLFVRASKSG
;
A
#
# COMPACT_ATOMS: atom_id res chain seq x y z
N MET A 1 32.55 -11.27 -13.64
CA MET A 1 31.86 -12.28 -12.80
C MET A 1 30.89 -12.99 -13.71
N GLU A 2 31.00 -14.31 -13.83
CA GLU A 2 29.92 -15.07 -14.48
C GLU A 2 28.62 -14.83 -13.70
N PRO A 3 27.47 -14.64 -14.36
CA PRO A 3 26.22 -14.47 -13.65
C PRO A 3 25.98 -15.75 -12.83
N ALA A 4 25.78 -15.59 -11.52
CA ALA A 4 25.42 -16.69 -10.64
C ALA A 4 24.30 -17.50 -11.32
N GLU A 5 24.45 -18.83 -11.40
CA GLU A 5 23.44 -19.70 -12.00
C GLU A 5 22.15 -19.64 -11.18
N GLY A 6 21.32 -18.63 -11.42
CA GLY A 6 20.04 -18.43 -10.75
C GLY A 6 19.00 -19.49 -11.14
N PHE A 7 17.88 -19.54 -10.41
CA PHE A 7 16.81 -20.50 -10.66
C PHE A 7 15.76 -19.96 -11.64
N ASP A 8 15.24 -20.85 -12.48
CA ASP A 8 14.23 -20.53 -13.49
C ASP A 8 12.89 -20.15 -12.85
N CYS A 9 12.34 -19.04 -13.31
CA CYS A 9 11.02 -18.53 -12.95
C CYS A 9 10.17 -18.28 -14.20
N TYR A 10 8.86 -18.40 -14.02
CA TYR A 10 7.85 -18.17 -15.04
C TYR A 10 6.82 -17.19 -14.49
N GLY A 11 6.48 -16.19 -15.28
CA GLY A 11 5.48 -15.21 -14.90
C GLY A 11 4.88 -14.51 -16.10
N TYR A 12 4.28 -13.37 -15.84
CA TYR A 12 3.72 -12.50 -16.86
C TYR A 12 4.41 -11.14 -16.79
N ALA A 13 4.85 -10.62 -17.94
CA ALA A 13 5.54 -9.33 -18.01
C ALA A 13 4.90 -8.42 -19.04
N ALA A 14 4.93 -7.11 -18.76
CA ALA A 14 4.76 -6.10 -19.79
C ALA A 14 6.12 -5.82 -20.44
N HIS A 15 6.13 -5.61 -21.75
CA HIS A 15 7.35 -5.33 -22.53
C HIS A 15 7.40 -3.90 -23.08
N ASP A 16 6.27 -3.18 -23.03
CA ASP A 16 6.14 -1.80 -23.47
C ASP A 16 5.02 -1.08 -22.68
N SER A 17 4.86 0.22 -22.91
CA SER A 17 3.88 1.08 -22.23
C SER A 17 2.42 0.81 -22.60
N LYS A 18 2.12 -0.16 -23.48
CA LYS A 18 0.74 -0.64 -23.65
C LYS A 18 0.29 -1.41 -22.41
N GLY A 19 1.23 -1.94 -21.62
CA GLY A 19 0.96 -2.66 -20.38
C GLY A 19 0.31 -4.03 -20.58
N VAL A 20 0.40 -4.60 -21.77
CA VAL A 20 -0.12 -5.95 -22.05
C VAL A 20 0.82 -6.98 -21.45
N LEU A 21 0.28 -7.82 -20.57
CA LEU A 21 1.01 -8.88 -19.90
C LEU A 21 1.05 -10.15 -20.75
N VAL A 22 2.25 -10.65 -21.04
CA VAL A 22 2.48 -11.90 -21.78
C VAL A 22 3.37 -12.85 -20.98
N PRO A 23 3.27 -14.18 -21.20
CA PRO A 23 4.15 -15.14 -20.54
C PRO A 23 5.63 -14.79 -20.75
N PHE A 24 6.39 -14.83 -19.65
CA PHE A 24 7.79 -14.42 -19.63
C PHE A 24 8.60 -15.35 -18.72
N LYS A 25 9.70 -15.89 -19.26
CA LYS A 25 10.66 -16.71 -18.52
C LYS A 25 11.85 -15.86 -18.12
N PHE A 26 12.28 -15.97 -16.86
CA PHE A 26 13.42 -15.25 -16.32
C PHE A 26 14.14 -16.08 -15.26
N LYS A 27 15.26 -15.57 -14.74
CA LYS A 27 15.96 -16.15 -13.60
C LYS A 27 15.91 -15.22 -12.41
N ARG A 28 15.75 -15.78 -11.22
CA ARG A 28 16.06 -15.10 -9.95
C ARG A 28 17.43 -15.56 -9.46
N ARG A 29 18.09 -14.74 -8.64
CA ARG A 29 19.38 -15.09 -8.03
C ARG A 29 19.29 -16.36 -7.18
N ASN A 30 20.42 -16.98 -6.91
CA ASN A 30 20.45 -18.10 -5.97
C ASN A 30 20.03 -17.67 -4.56
N SER A 31 19.43 -18.61 -3.84
CA SER A 31 19.04 -18.45 -2.45
C SER A 31 20.29 -18.21 -1.59
N GLY A 32 20.33 -17.04 -0.94
CA GLY A 32 21.33 -16.66 0.02
C GLY A 32 21.00 -17.15 1.43
N PRO A 33 21.92 -16.98 2.39
CA PRO A 33 21.76 -17.48 3.75
C PRO A 33 20.59 -16.86 4.51
N GLU A 34 20.13 -15.67 4.13
CA GLU A 34 19.01 -14.94 4.76
C GLU A 34 17.68 -15.06 4.00
N ASP A 35 17.68 -15.73 2.84
CA ASP A 35 16.52 -15.73 1.96
C ASP A 35 15.46 -16.75 2.34
N VAL A 36 14.22 -16.39 2.04
CA VAL A 36 13.08 -17.29 1.99
C VAL A 36 12.61 -17.36 0.55
N VAL A 37 12.60 -18.57 -0.01
CA VAL A 37 12.00 -18.83 -1.32
C VAL A 37 10.64 -19.46 -1.10
N PHE A 38 9.62 -18.96 -1.80
CA PHE A 38 8.27 -19.47 -1.68
C PHE A 38 7.57 -19.56 -3.03
N ARG A 39 6.76 -20.62 -3.17
CA ARG A 39 5.84 -20.79 -4.30
C ARG A 39 4.69 -19.82 -4.12
N VAL A 40 4.54 -18.91 -5.08
CA VAL A 40 3.44 -17.95 -5.09
C VAL A 40 2.15 -18.73 -5.34
N THR A 41 1.16 -18.47 -4.48
CA THR A 41 -0.18 -19.07 -4.60
C THR A 41 -1.21 -18.03 -4.99
N HIS A 42 -1.03 -16.80 -4.50
CA HIS A 42 -1.90 -15.66 -4.74
C HIS A 42 -1.04 -14.42 -4.90
N CYS A 43 -1.41 -13.56 -5.83
CA CYS A 43 -0.92 -12.19 -5.90
C CYS A 43 -2.11 -11.28 -6.14
N GLY A 44 -2.31 -10.29 -5.28
CA GLY A 44 -3.36 -9.30 -5.47
C GLY A 44 -3.05 -8.34 -6.62
N VAL A 45 -4.08 -7.62 -7.08
CA VAL A 45 -4.00 -6.65 -8.18
C VAL A 45 -4.39 -5.28 -7.65
N CYS A 46 -3.42 -4.37 -7.62
CA CYS A 46 -3.61 -2.99 -7.21
C CYS A 46 -3.51 -2.05 -8.42
N TYR A 47 -4.08 -0.84 -8.32
CA TYR A 47 -3.96 0.18 -9.38
C TYR A 47 -2.50 0.53 -9.69
N ALA A 48 -1.59 0.40 -8.72
CA ALA A 48 -0.16 0.58 -8.94
C ALA A 48 0.39 -0.34 -10.04
N GLU A 49 -0.16 -1.54 -10.23
CA GLU A 49 0.27 -2.42 -11.33
C GLU A 49 -0.06 -1.82 -12.70
N VAL A 50 -1.17 -1.08 -12.82
CA VAL A 50 -1.52 -0.34 -14.04
C VAL A 50 -0.57 0.84 -14.26
N ILE A 51 -0.26 1.60 -13.21
CA ILE A 51 0.64 2.76 -13.25
C ILE A 51 2.03 2.32 -13.77
N TRP A 52 2.59 1.27 -13.17
CA TRP A 52 3.89 0.75 -13.56
C TRP A 52 3.88 0.08 -14.93
N THR A 53 2.92 -0.80 -15.23
CA THR A 53 2.92 -1.48 -16.55
C THR A 53 2.68 -0.53 -17.72
N LYS A 54 2.08 0.65 -17.50
CA LYS A 54 1.88 1.68 -18.53
C LYS A 54 2.94 2.78 -18.54
N ASN A 55 3.96 2.69 -17.70
CA ASN A 55 5.01 3.71 -17.56
C ASN A 55 4.48 5.12 -17.29
N PHE A 56 3.47 5.23 -16.43
CA PHE A 56 2.83 6.51 -16.13
C PHE A 56 3.82 7.55 -15.56
N HIS A 57 4.83 7.11 -14.79
CA HIS A 57 5.86 7.98 -14.21
C HIS A 57 7.14 8.10 -15.05
N GLY A 58 7.29 7.31 -16.13
CA GLY A 58 8.44 7.39 -17.04
C GLY A 58 9.71 6.64 -16.59
N ASP A 59 9.66 5.84 -15.53
CA ASP A 59 10.80 5.19 -14.86
C ASP A 59 10.74 3.65 -14.87
N VAL A 60 9.98 3.05 -15.79
CA VAL A 60 9.86 1.59 -15.91
C VAL A 60 11.04 0.97 -16.66
N MET A 61 11.61 -0.08 -16.06
CA MET A 61 12.63 -0.95 -16.64
C MET A 61 11.97 -2.21 -17.24
N TYR A 62 11.60 -2.13 -18.52
CA TYR A 62 11.03 -3.26 -19.25
C TYR A 62 12.08 -4.37 -19.54
N PRO A 63 11.68 -5.65 -19.58
CA PRO A 63 10.35 -6.18 -19.27
C PRO A 63 10.08 -6.16 -17.76
N VAL A 64 8.90 -5.66 -17.37
CA VAL A 64 8.47 -5.55 -15.97
C VAL A 64 7.52 -6.67 -15.61
N VAL A 65 7.81 -7.39 -14.52
CA VAL A 65 6.92 -8.40 -13.93
C VAL A 65 6.26 -7.75 -12.70
N PRO A 66 4.99 -7.33 -12.78
CA PRO A 66 4.27 -6.68 -11.67
C PRO A 66 3.97 -7.64 -10.51
N GLY A 67 3.34 -7.10 -9.46
CA GLY A 67 2.82 -7.87 -8.32
C GLY A 67 3.55 -7.55 -7.02
N HIS A 68 2.87 -6.89 -6.07
CA HIS A 68 3.41 -6.54 -4.75
C HIS A 68 2.49 -6.90 -3.57
N GLU A 69 1.50 -7.76 -3.81
CA GLU A 69 0.54 -8.25 -2.82
C GLU A 69 0.64 -9.78 -2.76
N ILE A 70 1.81 -10.31 -2.36
CA ILE A 70 2.22 -11.67 -2.68
C ILE A 70 1.99 -12.60 -1.48
N VAL A 71 1.32 -13.74 -1.70
CA VAL A 71 1.14 -14.80 -0.69
C VAL A 71 1.53 -16.17 -1.27
N GLY A 72 2.25 -16.96 -0.49
CA GLY A 72 2.70 -18.27 -0.92
C GLY A 72 3.10 -19.22 0.20
N LEU A 73 3.70 -20.33 -0.21
CA LEU A 73 4.19 -21.39 0.68
C LEU A 73 5.69 -21.50 0.55
N VAL A 74 6.40 -21.46 1.68
CA VAL A 74 7.86 -21.59 1.71
C VAL A 74 8.28 -22.93 1.14
N THR A 75 9.20 -22.90 0.19
CA THR A 75 9.79 -24.08 -0.46
C THR A 75 11.26 -24.27 -0.09
N GLU A 76 11.96 -23.20 0.28
CA GLU A 76 13.36 -23.21 0.69
C GLU A 76 13.64 -22.06 1.66
N VAL A 77 14.57 -22.27 2.58
CA VAL A 77 15.06 -21.25 3.51
C VAL A 77 16.59 -21.28 3.55
N GLY A 78 17.20 -20.11 3.62
CA GLY A 78 18.64 -19.96 3.78
C GLY A 78 19.15 -20.47 5.13
N SER A 79 20.46 -20.69 5.24
CA SER A 79 21.09 -21.30 6.42
C SER A 79 20.94 -20.49 7.72
N ASN A 80 20.72 -19.18 7.62
CA ASN A 80 20.57 -18.27 8.75
C ASN A 80 19.09 -17.95 9.06
N VAL A 81 18.16 -18.49 8.28
CA VAL A 81 16.72 -18.30 8.50
C VAL A 81 16.23 -19.24 9.58
N SER A 82 15.73 -18.67 10.67
CA SER A 82 15.13 -19.41 11.79
C SER A 82 13.65 -19.07 12.03
N LYS A 83 13.16 -17.94 11.50
CA LYS A 83 11.78 -17.47 11.67
C LYS A 83 10.76 -18.29 10.87
N TYR A 84 11.21 -18.94 9.79
CA TYR A 84 10.39 -19.65 8.81
C TYR A 84 10.92 -21.07 8.58
N LYS A 85 10.03 -21.95 8.14
CA LYS A 85 10.37 -23.30 7.67
C LYS A 85 9.59 -23.64 6.41
N VAL A 86 10.07 -24.62 5.66
CA VAL A 86 9.37 -25.18 4.50
C VAL A 86 7.93 -25.56 4.89
N GLY A 87 6.97 -25.17 4.06
CA GLY A 87 5.55 -25.34 4.29
C GLY A 87 4.86 -24.20 5.04
N ASP A 88 5.59 -23.26 5.65
CA ASP A 88 4.98 -22.08 6.27
C ASP A 88 4.25 -21.23 5.20
N ARG A 89 3.09 -20.69 5.57
CA ARG A 89 2.36 -19.72 4.75
C ARG A 89 2.87 -18.31 5.01
N VAL A 90 3.38 -17.67 3.97
CA VAL A 90 4.05 -16.38 4.07
C VAL A 90 3.54 -15.39 3.03
N GLY A 91 3.74 -14.11 3.30
CA GLY A 91 3.49 -13.05 2.35
C GLY A 91 4.62 -12.03 2.29
N MET A 92 4.59 -11.22 1.24
CA MET A 92 5.55 -10.15 0.98
C MET A 92 4.82 -8.96 0.35
N GLY A 93 5.11 -7.77 0.87
CA GLY A 93 4.57 -6.51 0.36
C GLY A 93 5.49 -5.81 -0.65
N CYS A 94 5.44 -4.48 -0.67
CA CYS A 94 6.12 -3.65 -1.66
C CYS A 94 7.65 -3.61 -1.53
N THR A 95 8.18 -3.75 -0.32
CA THR A 95 9.61 -3.57 -0.04
C THR A 95 10.34 -4.91 -0.12
N ALA A 96 11.45 -4.95 -0.85
CA ALA A 96 12.32 -6.12 -0.94
C ALA A 96 13.66 -5.94 -0.21
N MET A 97 14.12 -4.70 -0.05
CA MET A 97 15.35 -4.38 0.67
C MET A 97 15.34 -2.93 1.16
N THR A 98 16.09 -2.67 2.21
CA THR A 98 16.46 -1.35 2.73
C THR A 98 17.95 -1.33 3.05
N CYS A 99 18.55 -0.15 3.24
CA CYS A 99 20.00 -0.02 3.43
C CYS A 99 20.53 -0.59 4.76
N GLN A 100 19.66 -0.91 5.72
CA GLN A 100 20.01 -1.42 7.07
C GLN A 100 20.90 -0.51 7.94
N GLN A 101 21.33 0.66 7.45
CA GLN A 101 22.28 1.54 8.14
C GLN A 101 21.75 2.92 8.51
N CYS A 102 20.67 3.38 7.87
CA CYS A 102 20.02 4.65 8.21
C CYS A 102 19.25 4.54 9.54
N GLU A 103 18.95 5.69 10.14
CA GLU A 103 18.21 5.80 11.42
C GLU A 103 16.89 5.00 11.39
N SER A 104 16.04 5.21 10.38
CA SER A 104 14.79 4.46 10.24
C SER A 104 15.02 2.94 10.29
N CYS A 105 16.02 2.44 9.55
CA CYS A 105 16.31 1.01 9.53
C CYS A 105 16.81 0.49 10.89
N LYS A 106 17.61 1.28 11.61
CA LYS A 106 18.09 0.93 12.96
C LYS A 106 16.94 0.89 13.98
N ASP A 107 15.93 1.71 13.78
CA ASP A 107 14.71 1.74 14.61
C ASP A 107 13.68 0.67 14.19
N GLY A 108 14.02 -0.21 13.24
CA GLY A 108 13.09 -1.22 12.72
C GLY A 108 11.96 -0.65 11.89
N ILE A 109 12.09 0.60 11.43
CA ILE A 109 11.14 1.28 10.56
C ILE A 109 11.66 1.21 9.12
N GLU A 110 10.98 0.46 8.27
CA GLU A 110 11.40 0.25 6.87
C GLU A 110 11.19 1.47 5.95
N LEU A 111 11.01 2.67 6.52
CA LEU A 111 11.06 3.97 5.82
C LEU A 111 12.52 4.38 5.57
N CYS A 112 13.21 3.54 4.78
CA CYS A 112 14.62 3.74 4.44
C CYS A 112 14.85 5.10 3.78
N THR A 113 15.77 5.90 4.32
CA THR A 113 16.14 7.19 3.73
C THR A 113 17.18 7.07 2.61
N ASN A 114 17.89 5.95 2.55
CA ASN A 114 18.89 5.63 1.51
C ASN A 114 18.32 4.68 0.45
N HIS A 115 17.11 4.97 -0.06
CA HIS A 115 16.37 4.18 -1.05
C HIS A 115 15.90 2.79 -0.55
N PRO A 116 14.58 2.56 -0.38
CA PRO A 116 14.03 1.22 -0.24
C PRO A 116 13.90 0.57 -1.62
N THR A 117 14.49 -0.61 -1.81
CA THR A 117 14.32 -1.40 -3.04
C THR A 117 12.91 -1.97 -3.09
N ARG A 118 12.21 -1.76 -4.20
CA ARG A 118 10.89 -2.34 -4.45
C ARG A 118 10.96 -3.81 -4.85
N CYS A 119 9.92 -4.58 -4.53
CA CYS A 119 9.76 -5.98 -4.94
C CYS A 119 9.64 -6.20 -6.46
N PHE A 120 9.39 -5.14 -7.22
CA PHE A 120 9.54 -5.14 -8.67
C PHE A 120 9.96 -3.76 -9.20
N ASN A 121 10.49 -3.74 -10.43
CA ASN A 121 10.93 -2.53 -11.13
C ASN A 121 11.95 -1.70 -10.33
N ASP A 122 12.92 -2.37 -9.72
CA ASP A 122 14.04 -1.74 -9.01
C ASP A 122 15.31 -2.58 -9.19
N LYS A 123 16.45 -2.11 -8.69
CA LYS A 123 17.71 -2.88 -8.72
C LYS A 123 17.81 -3.74 -7.45
N ASP A 124 18.01 -5.04 -7.65
CA ASP A 124 18.25 -6.02 -6.58
C ASP A 124 19.73 -5.99 -6.13
N VAL A 125 20.05 -6.76 -5.09
CA VAL A 125 21.39 -6.86 -4.48
C VAL A 125 22.49 -7.29 -5.45
N ASP A 126 22.14 -8.06 -6.47
CA ASP A 126 23.06 -8.58 -7.49
C ASP A 126 23.10 -7.68 -8.74
N GLY A 127 22.41 -6.53 -8.70
CA GLY A 127 22.29 -5.59 -9.82
C GLY A 127 21.26 -5.97 -10.88
N THR A 128 20.56 -7.10 -10.73
CA THR A 128 19.44 -7.46 -11.61
C THR A 128 18.18 -6.64 -11.30
N ILE A 129 17.18 -6.72 -12.17
CA ILE A 129 15.91 -6.03 -11.96
C ILE A 129 15.01 -6.91 -11.08
N THR A 130 14.47 -6.35 -10.00
CA THR A 130 13.49 -7.03 -9.16
C THR A 130 12.21 -7.32 -9.95
N ARG A 131 11.62 -8.50 -9.69
CA ARG A 131 10.45 -9.03 -10.40
C ARG A 131 9.40 -9.48 -9.40
N GLY A 132 8.17 -9.03 -9.59
CA GLY A 132 7.09 -9.16 -8.62
C GLY A 132 6.39 -10.52 -8.60
N GLY A 133 5.27 -10.55 -7.89
CA GLY A 133 4.46 -11.72 -7.60
C GLY A 133 3.60 -12.24 -8.75
N PHE A 134 3.57 -11.62 -9.92
CA PHE A 134 2.94 -12.20 -11.11
C PHE A 134 3.86 -13.26 -11.74
N SER A 135 4.42 -14.10 -10.88
CA SER A 135 5.37 -15.16 -11.18
C SER A 135 5.12 -16.35 -10.25
N ASN A 136 5.60 -17.53 -10.64
CA ASN A 136 5.39 -18.79 -9.92
C ASN A 136 6.17 -18.89 -8.59
N LEU A 137 7.30 -18.18 -8.48
CA LEU A 137 8.21 -18.22 -7.35
C LEU A 137 8.61 -16.80 -6.96
N MET A 138 8.72 -16.56 -5.67
CA MET A 138 9.25 -15.33 -5.09
C MET A 138 10.38 -15.66 -4.11
N GLN A 139 11.33 -14.74 -4.01
CA GLN A 139 12.48 -14.81 -3.12
C GLN A 139 12.65 -13.44 -2.47
N ALA A 140 12.88 -13.44 -1.16
CA ALA A 140 13.18 -12.23 -0.41
C ALA A 140 13.95 -12.57 0.87
N ASP A 141 14.68 -11.59 1.38
CA ASP A 141 15.27 -11.66 2.73
C ASP A 141 14.16 -11.85 3.78
N GLN A 142 14.41 -12.70 4.77
CA GLN A 142 13.46 -13.04 5.82
C GLN A 142 12.87 -11.83 6.58
N ARG A 143 13.51 -10.67 6.55
CA ARG A 143 13.03 -9.41 7.13
C ARG A 143 11.75 -8.90 6.47
N TYR A 144 11.65 -9.01 5.14
CA TYR A 144 10.53 -8.46 4.34
C TYR A 144 9.43 -9.48 4.08
N VAL A 145 9.60 -10.68 4.59
CA VAL A 145 8.58 -11.72 4.59
C VAL A 145 7.81 -11.66 5.89
N VAL A 146 6.50 -11.91 5.84
CA VAL A 146 5.62 -11.98 7.01
C VAL A 146 4.86 -13.30 7.04
N LYS A 147 4.56 -13.82 8.22
CA LYS A 147 3.67 -14.99 8.37
C LYS A 147 2.22 -14.59 8.11
N ILE A 148 1.49 -15.38 7.33
CA ILE A 148 0.05 -15.21 7.17
C ILE A 148 -0.66 -16.06 8.23
N PRO A 149 -1.46 -15.46 9.13
CA PRO A 149 -2.18 -16.20 10.15
C PRO A 149 -3.07 -17.31 9.56
N ASP A 150 -3.13 -18.47 10.21
CA ASP A 150 -3.91 -19.63 9.72
C ASP A 150 -5.39 -19.30 9.49
N SER A 151 -5.95 -18.46 10.36
CA SER A 151 -7.34 -18.00 10.30
C SER A 151 -7.65 -17.02 9.17
N LEU A 152 -6.64 -16.53 8.44
CA LEU A 152 -6.80 -15.55 7.37
C LEU A 152 -6.56 -16.23 5.99
N PRO A 153 -7.60 -16.39 5.16
CA PRO A 153 -7.46 -16.94 3.80
C PRO A 153 -6.46 -16.14 2.94
N SER A 154 -5.70 -16.84 2.08
CA SER A 154 -4.61 -16.24 1.30
C SER A 154 -5.08 -15.16 0.31
N ASP A 155 -6.23 -15.37 -0.31
CA ASP A 155 -6.90 -14.43 -1.22
C ASP A 155 -7.32 -13.14 -0.50
N LEU A 156 -7.74 -13.23 0.76
CA LEU A 156 -8.05 -12.09 1.60
C LEU A 156 -6.81 -11.45 2.24
N ALA A 157 -5.75 -12.22 2.47
CA ALA A 157 -4.50 -11.73 3.03
C ALA A 157 -3.69 -10.87 2.04
N ALA A 158 -3.67 -11.24 0.76
CA ALA A 158 -2.85 -10.59 -0.25
C ALA A 158 -3.07 -9.06 -0.32
N PRO A 159 -4.32 -8.54 -0.45
CA PRO A 159 -4.55 -7.10 -0.49
C PRO A 159 -4.16 -6.34 0.80
N LEU A 160 -4.07 -7.04 1.94
CA LEU A 160 -3.66 -6.40 3.20
C LEU A 160 -2.18 -6.00 3.20
N LEU A 161 -1.36 -6.67 2.37
CA LEU A 161 0.08 -6.41 2.24
C LEU A 161 0.39 -5.09 1.52
N CYS A 162 -0.61 -4.45 0.88
CA CYS A 162 -0.50 -3.11 0.32
C CYS A 162 -1.61 -2.18 0.82
N ALA A 163 -2.84 -2.32 0.32
CA ALA A 163 -3.94 -1.44 0.70
C ALA A 163 -4.25 -1.48 2.21
N GLY A 164 -4.16 -2.66 2.82
CA GLY A 164 -4.38 -2.81 4.26
C GLY A 164 -3.36 -2.05 5.09
N ILE A 165 -2.07 -2.35 4.91
CA ILE A 165 -0.98 -1.72 5.68
C ILE A 165 -0.87 -0.21 5.42
N THR A 166 -1.23 0.25 4.21
CA THR A 166 -1.27 1.67 3.81
C THR A 166 -2.21 2.48 4.71
N VAL A 167 -3.36 1.90 5.08
CA VAL A 167 -4.31 2.55 6.00
C VAL A 167 -3.96 2.26 7.46
N TYR A 168 -3.64 1.01 7.78
CA TYR A 168 -3.41 0.57 9.15
C TYR A 168 -2.25 1.32 9.81
N THR A 169 -1.14 1.52 9.10
CA THR A 169 0.06 2.15 9.63
C THR A 169 -0.19 3.57 10.18
N PRO A 170 -0.70 4.53 9.39
CA PRO A 170 -1.00 5.87 9.92
C PRO A 170 -2.09 5.81 11.00
N MET A 171 -3.09 4.92 10.87
CA MET A 171 -4.12 4.81 11.90
C MET A 171 -3.55 4.45 13.28
N ILE A 172 -2.58 3.53 13.33
CA ILE A 172 -1.93 3.17 14.59
C ILE A 172 -0.97 4.26 15.06
N ARG A 173 -0.12 4.78 14.17
CA ARG A 173 0.91 5.78 14.54
C ARG A 173 0.32 7.08 15.08
N HIS A 174 -0.84 7.47 14.59
CA HIS A 174 -1.51 8.70 14.99
C HIS A 174 -2.66 8.47 15.98
N GLY A 175 -2.81 7.26 16.52
CA GLY A 175 -3.85 6.94 17.48
C GLY A 175 -5.28 7.13 16.92
N MET A 176 -5.48 6.86 15.63
CA MET A 176 -6.78 6.99 14.94
C MET A 176 -7.71 5.79 15.19
N ASN A 177 -7.42 4.95 16.17
CA ASN A 177 -8.12 3.71 16.52
C ASN A 177 -8.92 3.82 17.82
N GLN A 178 -9.29 5.04 18.23
CA GLN A 178 -10.02 5.32 19.47
C GLN A 178 -11.54 5.15 19.26
N PRO A 179 -12.21 4.15 19.88
CA PRO A 179 -13.64 3.90 19.69
C PRO A 179 -14.51 5.13 19.97
N GLY A 180 -15.60 5.28 19.21
CA GLY A 180 -16.55 6.40 19.32
C GLY A 180 -16.12 7.68 18.59
N LYS A 181 -14.88 7.77 18.10
CA LYS A 181 -14.44 8.90 17.25
C LYS A 181 -14.96 8.80 15.82
N LYS A 182 -14.97 9.93 15.11
CA LYS A 182 -15.50 10.05 13.74
C LYS A 182 -14.40 10.06 12.69
N LEU A 183 -14.49 9.14 11.74
CA LEU A 183 -13.58 9.01 10.59
C LEU A 183 -14.28 9.38 9.29
N GLY A 184 -13.70 10.31 8.55
CA GLY A 184 -14.01 10.58 7.15
C GLY A 184 -13.14 9.77 6.20
N VAL A 185 -13.72 9.13 5.18
CA VAL A 185 -12.97 8.43 4.13
C VAL A 185 -13.29 9.02 2.78
N ILE A 186 -12.30 9.64 2.12
CA ILE A 186 -12.46 10.23 0.79
C ILE A 186 -12.09 9.21 -0.27
N GLY A 187 -13.07 8.84 -1.11
CA GLY A 187 -12.90 7.86 -2.19
C GLY A 187 -13.07 6.42 -1.71
N LEU A 188 -13.90 5.64 -2.42
CA LEU A 188 -14.22 4.25 -2.08
C LEU A 188 -13.65 3.27 -3.12
N GLY A 189 -12.32 3.18 -3.18
CA GLY A 189 -11.57 2.21 -3.97
C GLY A 189 -10.87 1.15 -3.10
N GLY A 190 -9.75 0.58 -3.58
CA GLY A 190 -8.97 -0.42 -2.85
C GLY A 190 -8.47 0.05 -1.47
N VAL A 191 -7.89 1.24 -1.39
CA VAL A 191 -7.45 1.80 -0.09
C VAL A 191 -8.64 2.30 0.74
N GLY A 192 -9.61 2.95 0.09
CA GLY A 192 -10.80 3.48 0.77
C GLY A 192 -11.66 2.43 1.47
N HIS A 193 -11.91 1.29 0.82
CA HIS A 193 -12.70 0.22 1.46
C HIS A 193 -11.96 -0.41 2.65
N MET A 194 -10.63 -0.47 2.62
CA MET A 194 -9.82 -0.89 3.77
C MET A 194 -9.91 0.11 4.92
N ALA A 195 -9.92 1.42 4.63
CA ALA A 195 -10.12 2.46 5.63
C ALA A 195 -11.48 2.33 6.32
N VAL A 196 -12.55 2.02 5.58
CA VAL A 196 -13.87 1.74 6.16
C VAL A 196 -13.82 0.50 7.06
N LYS A 197 -13.28 -0.63 6.57
CA LYS A 197 -13.19 -1.89 7.33
C LYS A 197 -12.42 -1.72 8.63
N PHE A 198 -11.24 -1.10 8.60
CA PHE A 198 -10.45 -0.84 9.82
C PHE A 198 -11.14 0.16 10.74
N GLY A 199 -11.72 1.24 10.21
CA GLY A 199 -12.48 2.20 11.00
C GLY A 199 -13.64 1.55 11.76
N LYS A 200 -14.43 0.70 11.08
CA LYS A 200 -15.50 -0.06 11.73
C LYS A 200 -14.96 -1.06 12.76
N ALA A 201 -13.88 -1.78 12.45
CA ALA A 201 -13.26 -2.72 13.38
C ALA A 201 -12.72 -2.03 14.66
N PHE A 202 -12.27 -0.78 14.56
CA PHE A 202 -11.86 0.03 15.72
C PHE A 202 -13.02 0.71 16.45
N GLY A 203 -14.27 0.49 16.04
CA GLY A 203 -15.45 1.10 16.66
C GLY A 203 -15.59 2.59 16.36
N LEU A 204 -15.08 3.06 15.22
CA LEU A 204 -15.27 4.44 14.75
C LEU A 204 -16.64 4.60 14.08
N HIS A 205 -17.15 5.83 14.11
CA HIS A 205 -18.23 6.25 13.23
C HIS A 205 -17.65 6.69 11.89
N VAL A 206 -17.89 5.92 10.83
CA VAL A 206 -17.28 6.10 9.51
C VAL A 206 -18.24 6.78 8.55
N THR A 207 -17.84 7.93 8.04
CA THR A 207 -18.52 8.65 6.95
C THR A 207 -17.70 8.52 5.66
N VAL A 208 -18.31 7.98 4.61
CA VAL A 208 -17.69 7.88 3.28
C VAL A 208 -18.06 9.08 2.43
N PHE A 209 -17.06 9.71 1.81
CA PHE A 209 -17.20 10.79 0.85
C PHE A 209 -16.93 10.31 -0.57
N SER A 210 -17.82 10.66 -1.49
CA SER A 210 -17.73 10.31 -2.90
C SER A 210 -18.21 11.47 -3.77
N THR A 211 -17.77 11.52 -5.04
CA THR A 211 -18.22 12.54 -6.01
C THR A 211 -19.58 12.23 -6.63
N SER A 212 -20.09 11.01 -6.45
CA SER A 212 -21.38 10.54 -6.93
C SER A 212 -21.99 9.48 -6.01
N VAL A 213 -23.29 9.22 -6.17
CA VAL A 213 -24.07 8.28 -5.34
C VAL A 213 -23.81 6.80 -5.66
N SER A 214 -23.07 6.47 -6.73
CA SER A 214 -22.91 5.10 -7.25
C SER A 214 -22.35 4.10 -6.23
N LYS A 215 -21.57 4.60 -5.27
CA LYS A 215 -20.91 3.81 -4.21
C LYS A 215 -21.67 3.79 -2.87
N LYS A 216 -22.87 4.38 -2.81
CA LYS A 216 -23.64 4.50 -1.56
C LYS A 216 -24.04 3.13 -1.00
N GLU A 217 -24.56 2.25 -1.85
CA GLU A 217 -25.01 0.91 -1.41
C GLU A 217 -23.82 0.05 -0.92
N GLU A 218 -22.70 0.11 -1.64
CA GLU A 218 -21.48 -0.58 -1.22
C GLU A 218 -20.96 -0.03 0.11
N ALA A 219 -20.94 1.30 0.30
CA ALA A 219 -20.50 1.91 1.53
C ALA A 219 -21.36 1.52 2.74
N LEU A 220 -22.68 1.64 2.62
CA LEU A 220 -23.60 1.45 3.75
C LEU A 220 -23.98 -0.02 3.94
N GLY A 221 -24.39 -0.71 2.89
CA GLY A 221 -24.93 -2.07 2.95
C GLY A 221 -23.87 -3.15 3.03
N VAL A 222 -22.74 -2.98 2.31
CA VAL A 222 -21.69 -4.02 2.23
C VAL A 222 -20.56 -3.76 3.23
N LEU A 223 -20.07 -2.53 3.30
CA LEU A 223 -18.93 -2.17 4.15
C LEU A 223 -19.33 -1.72 5.57
N GLY A 224 -20.61 -1.42 5.78
CA GLY A 224 -21.14 -1.02 7.09
C GLY A 224 -20.70 0.37 7.54
N ALA A 225 -20.41 1.29 6.61
CA ALA A 225 -20.22 2.70 6.95
C ALA A 225 -21.51 3.28 7.58
N ASP A 226 -21.35 4.21 8.52
CA ASP A 226 -22.48 4.80 9.24
C ASP A 226 -23.16 5.92 8.43
N ALA A 227 -22.39 6.59 7.57
CA ALA A 227 -22.89 7.64 6.71
C ALA A 227 -22.19 7.66 5.34
N PHE A 228 -22.91 8.20 4.36
CA PHE A 228 -22.41 8.43 3.01
C PHE A 228 -22.82 9.82 2.54
N LEU A 229 -21.87 10.59 2.03
CA LEU A 229 -22.09 11.96 1.61
C LEU A 229 -21.48 12.20 0.22
N VAL A 230 -22.24 12.88 -0.64
CA VAL A 230 -21.76 13.32 -1.96
C VAL A 230 -21.04 14.64 -1.78
N SER A 231 -19.74 14.69 -2.04
CA SER A 231 -18.89 15.85 -1.71
C SER A 231 -19.22 17.14 -2.47
N LYS A 232 -20.09 17.06 -3.49
CA LYS A 232 -20.63 18.20 -4.24
C LYS A 232 -21.82 18.87 -3.55
N ASP A 233 -22.37 18.25 -2.51
CA ASP A 233 -23.42 18.84 -1.68
C ASP A 233 -22.77 19.79 -0.66
N GLU A 234 -22.71 21.07 -1.02
CA GLU A 234 -22.05 22.09 -0.20
C GLU A 234 -22.71 22.28 1.17
N GLU A 235 -24.04 22.19 1.25
CA GLU A 235 -24.75 22.37 2.52
C GLU A 235 -24.50 21.19 3.46
N ALA A 236 -24.52 19.96 2.92
CA ALA A 236 -24.16 18.78 3.70
C ALA A 236 -22.68 18.81 4.16
N MET A 237 -21.77 19.29 3.31
CA MET A 237 -20.36 19.47 3.69
C MET A 237 -20.18 20.54 4.77
N LYS A 238 -20.86 21.69 4.67
CA LYS A 238 -20.81 22.75 5.70
C LYS A 238 -21.32 22.26 7.05
N ALA A 239 -22.35 21.39 7.06
CA ALA A 239 -22.89 20.82 8.29
C ALA A 239 -21.90 19.92 9.06
N LEU A 240 -20.80 19.51 8.42
CA LEU A 240 -19.75 18.70 9.04
C LEU A 240 -18.64 19.52 9.71
N ALA A 241 -18.71 20.86 9.70
CA ALA A 241 -17.69 21.71 10.30
C ALA A 241 -17.36 21.31 11.74
N ASN A 242 -16.07 21.10 12.03
CA ASN A 242 -15.56 20.67 13.35
C ASN A 242 -16.21 19.38 13.91
N THR A 243 -16.58 18.42 13.05
CA THR A 243 -17.21 17.17 13.50
C THR A 243 -16.31 15.95 13.41
N LEU A 244 -15.36 15.91 12.48
CA LEU A 244 -14.51 14.74 12.22
C LEU A 244 -13.27 14.77 13.11
N ASP A 245 -12.95 13.63 13.73
CA ASP A 245 -11.67 13.47 14.43
C ASP A 245 -10.55 13.13 13.45
N PHE A 246 -10.88 12.35 12.43
CA PHE A 246 -9.93 11.79 11.47
C PHE A 246 -10.45 11.89 10.04
N VAL A 247 -9.57 12.09 9.07
CA VAL A 247 -9.87 11.96 7.65
C VAL A 247 -8.76 11.18 6.96
N ILE A 248 -9.12 10.20 6.13
CA ILE A 248 -8.22 9.49 5.23
C ILE A 248 -8.60 9.82 3.80
N ASN A 249 -7.68 10.46 3.07
CA ASN A 249 -7.82 10.67 1.63
C ASN A 249 -7.21 9.51 0.84
N ALA A 250 -8.08 8.66 0.28
CA ALA A 250 -7.73 7.52 -0.55
C ALA A 250 -8.05 7.73 -2.04
N ALA A 251 -8.41 8.95 -2.44
CA ALA A 251 -8.70 9.27 -3.83
C ALA A 251 -7.40 9.46 -4.63
N ALA A 252 -7.31 8.80 -5.80
CA ALA A 252 -6.22 9.03 -6.76
C ALA A 252 -6.48 10.23 -7.70
N ALA A 253 -7.68 10.83 -7.62
CA ALA A 253 -8.03 12.04 -8.35
C ALA A 253 -7.70 13.28 -7.51
N GLU A 254 -7.55 14.43 -8.17
CA GLU A 254 -7.47 15.71 -7.48
C GLU A 254 -8.76 15.97 -6.68
N VAL A 255 -8.61 16.23 -5.39
CA VAL A 255 -9.71 16.55 -4.47
C VAL A 255 -9.38 17.88 -3.77
N PRO A 256 -10.29 18.88 -3.80
CA PRO A 256 -10.11 20.08 -2.99
C PRO A 256 -10.18 19.70 -1.51
N LEU A 257 -9.11 19.93 -0.76
CA LEU A 257 -9.02 19.48 0.63
C LEU A 257 -9.71 20.43 1.62
N ASP A 258 -9.96 21.68 1.23
CA ASP A 258 -10.52 22.72 2.10
C ASP A 258 -11.82 22.33 2.82
N PRO A 259 -12.84 21.76 2.16
CA PRO A 259 -14.05 21.33 2.86
C PRO A 259 -13.80 20.28 3.95
N TYR A 260 -12.80 19.43 3.76
CA TYR A 260 -12.44 18.38 4.70
C TYR A 260 -11.59 18.91 5.86
N LEU A 261 -10.74 19.91 5.60
CA LEU A 261 -10.01 20.63 6.65
C LEU A 261 -10.98 21.38 7.58
N VAL A 262 -12.02 22.02 7.03
CA VAL A 262 -13.08 22.66 7.83
C VAL A 262 -13.92 21.63 8.60
N ALA A 263 -14.11 20.44 8.05
CA ALA A 263 -14.85 19.37 8.72
C ALA A 263 -14.10 18.76 9.92
N LEU A 264 -12.76 18.88 9.97
CA LEU A 264 -11.95 18.39 11.08
C LEU A 264 -12.16 19.24 12.34
N LYS A 265 -12.22 18.57 13.49
CA LYS A 265 -12.10 19.21 14.80
C LYS A 265 -10.71 19.85 14.98
N PRO A 266 -10.55 20.77 15.94
CA PRO A 266 -9.22 21.12 16.45
C PRO A 266 -8.44 19.86 16.83
N HIS A 267 -7.16 19.79 16.45
CA HIS A 267 -6.31 18.59 16.60
C HIS A 267 -6.75 17.36 15.79
N GLY A 268 -7.69 17.51 14.85
CA GLY A 268 -8.07 16.45 13.93
C GLY A 268 -6.90 16.03 13.02
N ILE A 269 -6.96 14.82 12.48
CA ILE A 269 -5.84 14.24 11.70
C ILE A 269 -6.28 13.99 10.27
N LEU A 270 -5.59 14.60 9.31
CA LEU A 270 -5.74 14.31 7.89
C LEU A 270 -4.57 13.45 7.41
N VAL A 271 -4.88 12.27 6.90
CA VAL A 271 -3.91 11.33 6.31
C VAL A 271 -4.13 11.28 4.82
N LEU A 272 -3.07 11.49 4.05
CA LEU A 272 -3.09 11.46 2.59
C LEU A 272 -2.37 10.20 2.09
N VAL A 273 -3.10 9.30 1.45
CA VAL A 273 -2.58 8.01 0.93
C VAL A 273 -2.94 7.76 -0.54
N GLY A 274 -3.74 8.63 -1.15
CA GLY A 274 -4.03 8.61 -2.57
C GLY A 274 -2.87 9.17 -3.41
N ASP A 275 -2.67 8.61 -4.60
CA ASP A 275 -1.61 9.00 -5.54
C ASP A 275 -2.05 10.13 -6.49
N ALA A 276 -2.58 11.22 -5.92
CA ALA A 276 -2.97 12.39 -6.68
C ALA A 276 -1.73 13.20 -7.10
N VAL A 277 -1.71 13.68 -8.36
CA VAL A 277 -0.58 14.46 -8.92
C VAL A 277 -0.40 15.81 -8.21
N GLU A 278 -1.51 16.46 -7.88
CA GLU A 278 -1.52 17.76 -7.21
C GLU A 278 -2.59 17.80 -6.11
N LEU A 279 -2.30 18.52 -5.03
CA LEU A 279 -3.23 18.78 -3.94
C LEU A 279 -3.33 20.28 -3.70
N LYS A 280 -4.56 20.79 -3.62
CA LYS A 280 -4.86 22.22 -3.43
C LYS A 280 -5.64 22.42 -2.13
N PHE A 281 -5.16 23.35 -1.32
CA PHE A 281 -5.83 23.83 -0.11
C PHE A 281 -5.42 25.26 0.19
N CYS A 282 -6.31 26.00 0.86
CA CYS A 282 -6.05 27.31 1.40
C CYS A 282 -5.30 27.17 2.75
N PRO A 283 -4.08 27.71 2.89
CA PRO A 283 -3.32 27.65 4.14
C PRO A 283 -4.08 28.23 5.34
N PHE A 284 -5.00 29.17 5.12
CA PHE A 284 -5.83 29.74 6.18
C PHE A 284 -6.65 28.67 6.93
N ASN A 285 -7.10 27.62 6.22
CA ASN A 285 -7.93 26.57 6.82
C ASN A 285 -7.15 25.66 7.78
N LEU A 286 -5.81 25.66 7.73
CA LEU A 286 -4.98 24.99 8.73
C LEU A 286 -4.99 25.72 10.10
N PHE A 287 -5.31 27.01 10.13
CA PHE A 287 -5.44 27.75 11.39
C PHE A 287 -6.72 27.41 12.14
N ASN A 288 -7.81 27.12 11.43
CA ASN A 288 -9.06 26.71 12.09
C ASN A 288 -8.92 25.35 12.80
N SER A 289 -7.99 24.50 12.37
CA SER A 289 -7.65 23.24 13.02
C SER A 289 -6.49 23.34 14.03
N MET A 290 -5.82 24.51 14.08
CA MET A 290 -4.67 25.07 14.86
C MET A 290 -3.60 24.20 15.54
N PHE A 291 -3.78 22.88 15.64
CA PHE A 291 -2.82 21.90 16.12
C PHE A 291 -3.13 20.49 15.55
N SER A 292 -3.70 20.42 14.34
CA SER A 292 -3.85 19.18 13.58
C SER A 292 -2.49 18.73 13.04
N SER A 293 -2.02 17.55 13.43
CA SER A 293 -0.91 16.88 12.75
C SER A 293 -1.38 16.42 11.37
N ALA A 294 -0.84 17.03 10.32
CA ALA A 294 -1.01 16.59 8.94
C ALA A 294 0.22 15.76 8.57
N ASP A 295 0.06 14.44 8.56
CA ASP A 295 1.11 13.53 8.13
C ASP A 295 0.82 13.06 6.71
N VAL A 296 1.72 13.40 5.80
CA VAL A 296 1.67 13.00 4.40
C VAL A 296 2.59 11.81 4.21
N LEU A 297 2.02 10.60 4.16
CA LEU A 297 2.80 9.40 3.89
C LEU A 297 2.95 9.22 2.38
N PHE A 298 3.94 9.88 1.77
CA PHE A 298 4.35 9.54 0.42
C PHE A 298 5.17 8.24 0.44
N VAL A 299 4.69 7.20 -0.24
CA VAL A 299 5.60 6.16 -0.76
C VAL A 299 6.37 6.83 -1.90
N ARG A 300 7.48 7.48 -1.56
CA ARG A 300 8.31 8.22 -2.52
C ARG A 300 8.79 7.26 -3.62
N ALA A 301 8.27 7.39 -4.83
CA ALA A 301 8.97 6.90 -6.01
C ALA A 301 10.20 7.81 -6.18
N SER A 302 11.39 7.25 -5.92
CA SER A 302 12.64 7.98 -6.12
C SER A 302 12.78 8.33 -7.60
N LYS A 303 12.76 9.63 -7.95
CA LYS A 303 13.40 10.07 -9.18
C LYS A 303 14.90 9.86 -9.00
N SER A 304 15.46 8.86 -9.68
CA SER A 304 16.92 8.74 -9.83
C SER A 304 17.41 9.92 -10.67
N GLY A 305 18.05 10.88 -10.02
CA GLY A 305 18.99 11.81 -10.64
C GLY A 305 20.40 11.26 -10.58
#